data_AF-I3XTS7-F1
#
_entry.id   AF-I3XTS7-F1
#
_cell.length_a   1.000
_cell.length_b   1.000
_cell.length_c   1.000
_cell.angle_alpha   90.00
_cell.angle_beta   90.00
_cell.angle_gamma   90.00
#
_symmetry.space_group_name_H-M   'P 1'
#
loop_
_entity.id
_entity.type
_entity.pdbx_description
1 polymer ?
#
loop_
_entity_poly.entity_id
_entity_poly.type
_entity_poly.pdbx_seq_one_letter_code
_entity_poly.pdbx_strand_id
1 'polypeptide(L)'
;MKYLISSVFVLAIFLGCENRSTHNDGTAVSASTVEGVYQNAIKEALFKSKHPPQSYQELAWQKMKSSENVSKRIGKRVLFIRHRFQEKNNYKGAIQREYIYFIGDTKPSLMIDFDVKKAFGEFIDNQSVQEIFSSSIWNLSSLHVNYQQSFQDASSKQLVKDFIYSIRRYSKEDQSYLEEAISKAYTPLSIANNVALFMTMRLFPELLEELLFDEVIYEGTYK
;
A
#
# COMPACT_ATOMS: atom_id res chain seq x y z
N MET A 1 61.48 -49.31 -16.34
CA MET A 1 60.08 -49.35 -15.88
C MET A 1 60.05 -49.08 -14.38
N LYS A 2 59.25 -48.06 -13.99
CA LYS A 2 58.69 -47.80 -12.65
C LYS A 2 59.65 -47.65 -11.45
N TYR A 3 59.96 -46.39 -11.13
CA TYR A 3 60.04 -45.91 -9.75
C TYR A 3 59.02 -44.77 -9.63
N LEU A 4 58.16 -44.76 -8.60
CA LEU A 4 58.29 -43.84 -7.48
C LEU A 4 57.17 -44.03 -6.45
N ILE A 5 57.58 -43.75 -5.23
CA ILE A 5 56.91 -43.85 -3.94
C ILE A 5 56.15 -42.55 -3.64
N SER A 6 55.16 -42.68 -2.74
CA SER A 6 54.59 -41.69 -1.81
C SER A 6 53.42 -40.80 -2.24
N SER A 7 52.33 -41.06 -1.53
CA SER A 7 51.17 -40.21 -1.24
C SER A 7 51.57 -38.82 -0.73
N VAL A 8 50.91 -37.77 -1.23
CA VAL A 8 50.50 -36.61 -0.44
C VAL A 8 49.22 -36.04 -1.06
N PHE A 9 48.18 -35.94 -0.23
CA PHE A 9 46.93 -35.22 -0.46
C PHE A 9 47.24 -33.72 -0.31
N VAL A 10 47.06 -32.92 -1.36
CA VAL A 10 46.87 -31.46 -1.22
C VAL A 10 45.75 -31.03 -2.16
N LEU A 11 44.66 -30.64 -1.51
CA LEU A 11 43.50 -29.95 -2.05
C LEU A 11 43.94 -28.55 -2.51
N ALA A 12 43.97 -28.30 -3.82
CA ALA A 12 44.16 -26.96 -4.38
C ALA A 12 42.85 -26.49 -5.01
N ILE A 13 42.05 -25.84 -4.18
CA ILE A 13 40.91 -25.01 -4.54
C ILE A 13 41.45 -23.84 -5.37
N PHE A 14 41.16 -23.82 -6.67
CA PHE A 14 41.15 -22.57 -7.45
C PHE A 14 39.70 -22.06 -7.53
N LEU A 15 39.20 -21.58 -6.39
CA LEU A 15 38.09 -20.64 -6.36
C LEU A 15 38.72 -19.24 -6.44
N GLY A 16 38.54 -18.60 -7.60
CA GLY A 16 38.87 -17.20 -7.77
C GLY A 16 37.99 -16.33 -6.86
N CYS A 17 38.65 -15.60 -5.96
CA CYS A 17 38.08 -14.42 -5.31
C CYS A 17 38.19 -13.22 -6.25
N GLU A 18 37.08 -12.55 -6.54
CA GLU A 18 36.92 -11.12 -6.23
C GLU A 18 35.44 -10.67 -6.31
N ASN A 19 34.79 -10.65 -5.13
CA ASN A 19 33.99 -9.57 -4.56
C ASN A 19 33.11 -8.67 -5.46
N ARG A 20 31.77 -8.80 -5.37
CA ARG A 20 30.86 -7.89 -4.61
C ARG A 20 29.37 -8.12 -4.93
N SER A 21 28.56 -7.91 -3.89
CA SER A 21 27.08 -7.84 -3.83
C SER A 21 26.30 -9.16 -3.69
N THR A 22 26.23 -9.60 -2.44
CA THR A 22 25.06 -10.26 -1.85
C THR A 22 23.84 -9.32 -1.94
N HIS A 23 22.81 -9.75 -2.66
CA HIS A 23 21.44 -9.25 -2.49
C HIS A 23 20.54 -10.45 -2.14
N ASN A 24 20.54 -10.80 -0.86
CA ASN A 24 19.40 -11.43 -0.23
C ASN A 24 18.41 -10.32 0.08
N ASP A 25 17.21 -10.41 -0.50
CA ASP A 25 15.93 -10.41 0.22
C ASP A 25 14.80 -10.36 -0.80
N GLY A 26 14.73 -11.41 -1.62
CA GLY A 26 13.48 -11.82 -2.25
C GLY A 26 12.60 -12.47 -1.19
N THR A 27 12.02 -11.67 -0.30
CA THR A 27 10.92 -12.14 0.55
C THR A 27 9.78 -12.53 -0.38
N ALA A 28 9.65 -13.85 -0.58
CA ALA A 28 8.50 -14.47 -1.17
C ALA A 28 7.28 -14.12 -0.32
N VAL A 29 6.64 -12.98 -0.62
CA VAL A 29 5.32 -12.64 -0.11
C VAL A 29 4.39 -13.73 -0.63
N SER A 30 3.82 -14.52 0.27
CA SER A 30 2.85 -15.56 -0.03
C SER A 30 1.67 -14.96 -0.83
N ALA A 31 1.75 -15.01 -2.15
CA ALA A 31 0.71 -14.55 -3.03
C ALA A 31 -0.46 -15.53 -2.95
N SER A 32 -1.54 -15.14 -2.27
CA SER A 32 -2.82 -15.75 -2.59
C SER A 32 -3.12 -15.38 -4.05
N THR A 33 -3.13 -16.40 -4.92
CA THR A 33 -3.26 -16.23 -6.36
C THR A 33 -4.58 -15.54 -6.67
N VAL A 34 -4.55 -14.38 -7.31
CA VAL A 34 -5.77 -13.69 -7.75
C VAL A 34 -6.42 -14.52 -8.85
N GLU A 35 -7.69 -14.89 -8.69
CA GLU A 35 -8.40 -15.69 -9.70
C GLU A 35 -8.46 -14.97 -11.05
N GLY A 36 -8.30 -15.72 -12.15
CA GLY A 36 -8.25 -15.17 -13.51
C GLY A 36 -9.48 -14.36 -13.90
N VAL A 37 -10.66 -14.67 -13.35
CA VAL A 37 -11.89 -13.90 -13.58
C VAL A 37 -11.75 -12.45 -13.12
N TYR A 38 -11.11 -12.20 -11.97
CA TYR A 38 -10.91 -10.84 -11.47
C TYR A 38 -9.80 -10.12 -12.24
N GLN A 39 -8.72 -10.82 -12.59
CA GLN A 39 -7.66 -10.25 -13.43
C GLN A 39 -8.22 -9.77 -14.76
N ASN A 40 -9.05 -10.59 -15.42
CA ASN A 40 -9.68 -10.26 -16.70
C ASN A 40 -10.63 -9.07 -16.57
N ALA A 41 -11.48 -9.05 -15.53
CA ALA A 41 -12.39 -7.93 -15.29
C ALA A 41 -11.64 -6.61 -15.01
N ILE A 42 -10.53 -6.66 -14.27
CA ILE A 42 -9.69 -5.49 -13.99
C ILE A 42 -8.99 -5.01 -15.26
N LYS A 43 -8.42 -5.92 -16.06
CA LYS A 43 -7.80 -5.58 -17.36
C LYS A 43 -8.83 -4.91 -18.28
N GLU A 44 -10.04 -5.47 -18.37
CA GLU A 44 -11.12 -4.89 -19.15
C GLU A 44 -11.44 -3.46 -18.69
N ALA A 45 -11.56 -3.23 -17.38
CA ALA A 45 -11.80 -1.91 -16.82
C ALA A 45 -10.64 -0.93 -17.09
N LEU A 46 -9.39 -1.39 -16.96
CA LEU A 46 -8.18 -0.61 -17.21
C LEU A 46 -8.10 -0.14 -18.67
N PHE A 47 -8.30 -1.04 -19.63
CA PHE A 47 -8.23 -0.73 -21.06
C PHE A 47 -9.45 0.04 -21.60
N LYS A 48 -10.58 0.01 -20.88
CA LYS A 48 -11.77 0.83 -21.19
C LYS A 48 -11.82 2.15 -20.43
N SER A 49 -10.80 2.47 -19.63
CA SER A 49 -10.74 3.70 -18.85
C SER A 49 -10.60 4.94 -19.76
N LYS A 50 -10.78 6.14 -19.20
CA LYS A 50 -10.59 7.41 -19.94
C LYS A 50 -9.15 7.60 -20.45
N HIS A 51 -8.19 6.99 -19.77
CA HIS A 51 -6.76 7.09 -20.06
C HIS A 51 -6.15 5.68 -20.03
N PRO A 52 -6.42 4.84 -21.04
CA PRO A 52 -5.86 3.50 -21.06
C PRO A 52 -4.33 3.56 -21.23
N PRO A 53 -3.60 2.59 -20.66
CA PRO A 53 -2.14 2.56 -20.79
C PRO A 53 -1.74 2.36 -22.25
N GLN A 54 -0.81 3.18 -22.76
CA GLN A 54 -0.33 3.10 -24.15
C GLN A 54 0.44 1.81 -24.44
N SER A 55 1.04 1.23 -23.40
CA SER A 55 1.59 -0.11 -23.41
C SER A 55 1.34 -0.73 -22.05
N TYR A 56 1.17 -2.04 -21.99
CA TYR A 56 0.90 -2.74 -20.75
C TYR A 56 1.79 -3.97 -20.64
N GLN A 57 2.56 -4.02 -19.56
CA GLN A 57 3.29 -5.20 -19.13
C GLN A 57 2.89 -5.51 -17.69
N GLU A 58 2.23 -6.64 -17.50
CA GLU A 58 1.86 -7.15 -16.19
C GLU A 58 3.12 -7.45 -15.36
N LEU A 59 3.13 -7.02 -14.09
CA LEU A 59 4.22 -7.31 -13.16
C LEU A 59 3.77 -8.21 -12.01
N ALA A 60 2.67 -7.85 -11.33
CA ALA A 60 2.18 -8.62 -10.19
C ALA A 60 0.68 -8.43 -9.93
N TRP A 61 0.10 -9.48 -9.34
CA TRP A 61 -1.26 -9.51 -8.80
C TRP A 61 -1.22 -9.97 -7.35
N GLN A 62 -1.94 -9.28 -6.48
CA GLN A 62 -2.04 -9.66 -5.08
C GLN A 62 -3.46 -9.41 -4.58
N LYS A 63 -4.11 -10.45 -4.04
CA LYS A 63 -5.31 -10.28 -3.21
C LYS A 63 -4.86 -9.81 -1.83
N MET A 64 -5.44 -8.70 -1.37
CA MET A 64 -5.11 -8.08 -0.09
C MET A 64 -5.76 -8.86 1.07
N LYS A 65 -5.04 -9.01 2.19
CA LYS A 65 -5.50 -9.70 3.42
C LYS A 65 -6.74 -9.03 4.02
N SER A 66 -6.80 -7.69 3.93
CA SER A 66 -7.93 -6.85 4.35
C SER A 66 -9.25 -7.24 3.70
N SER A 67 -9.24 -7.88 2.53
CA SER A 67 -10.45 -8.38 1.86
C SER A 67 -11.30 -9.25 2.80
N GLU A 68 -10.68 -10.18 3.51
CA GLU A 68 -11.38 -11.12 4.38
C GLU A 68 -11.86 -10.46 5.67
N ASN A 69 -11.03 -9.60 6.27
CA ASN A 69 -11.38 -8.89 7.50
C ASN A 69 -12.53 -7.90 7.28
N VAL A 70 -12.46 -7.12 6.20
CA VAL A 70 -13.55 -6.21 5.82
C VAL A 70 -14.81 -7.00 5.50
N SER A 71 -14.71 -8.08 4.73
CA SER A 71 -15.89 -8.90 4.37
C SER A 71 -16.62 -9.41 5.61
N LYS A 72 -15.86 -9.91 6.60
CA LYS A 72 -16.41 -10.36 7.87
C LYS A 72 -17.06 -9.21 8.65
N ARG A 73 -16.39 -8.06 8.76
CA ARG A 73 -16.91 -6.89 9.49
C ARG A 73 -18.24 -6.38 8.93
N ILE A 74 -18.36 -6.30 7.60
CA ILE A 74 -19.55 -5.73 6.95
C ILE A 74 -20.61 -6.77 6.58
N GLY A 75 -20.34 -8.07 6.76
CA GLY A 75 -21.25 -9.15 6.42
C GLY A 75 -21.53 -9.28 4.91
N LYS A 76 -20.62 -8.81 4.06
CA LYS A 76 -20.74 -8.84 2.59
C LYS A 76 -19.41 -9.16 1.96
N ARG A 77 -19.42 -9.70 0.75
CA ARG A 77 -18.18 -10.01 0.04
C ARG A 77 -17.49 -8.72 -0.43
N VAL A 78 -16.23 -8.59 -0.05
CA VAL A 78 -15.32 -7.52 -0.46
C VAL A 78 -13.99 -8.12 -0.88
N LEU A 79 -13.49 -7.68 -2.03
CA LEU A 79 -12.19 -8.03 -2.56
C LEU A 79 -11.42 -6.76 -2.88
N PHE A 80 -10.23 -6.65 -2.29
CA PHE A 80 -9.23 -5.66 -2.70
C PHE A 80 -8.11 -6.38 -3.44
N ILE A 81 -7.76 -5.87 -4.62
CA ILE A 81 -6.72 -6.43 -5.47
C ILE A 81 -5.69 -5.34 -5.77
N ARG A 82 -4.45 -5.56 -5.32
CA ARG A 82 -3.29 -4.77 -5.71
C ARG A 82 -2.76 -5.33 -7.03
N HIS A 83 -2.65 -4.46 -8.02
CA HIS A 83 -2.12 -4.77 -9.33
C HIS A 83 -0.94 -3.85 -9.66
N ARG A 84 0.22 -4.45 -9.93
CA ARG A 84 1.40 -3.75 -10.43
C ARG A 84 1.59 -4.06 -11.91
N PHE A 85 1.83 -3.02 -12.69
CA PHE A 85 2.12 -3.13 -14.12
C PHE A 85 3.05 -2.01 -14.56
N GLN A 86 3.66 -2.18 -15.73
CA GLN A 86 4.52 -1.20 -16.36
C GLN A 86 3.84 -0.67 -17.62
N GLU A 87 3.89 0.64 -17.81
CA GLU A 87 3.45 1.32 -19.03
C GLU A 87 4.55 2.23 -19.59
N LYS A 88 4.38 2.66 -20.83
CA LYS A 88 5.19 3.72 -21.42
C LYS A 88 4.49 5.05 -21.18
N ASN A 89 5.24 6.02 -20.70
CA ASN A 89 4.78 7.40 -20.64
C ASN A 89 4.78 8.04 -22.03
N ASN A 90 4.24 9.26 -22.11
CA ASN A 90 4.17 10.04 -23.34
C ASN A 90 5.55 10.35 -23.97
N TYR A 91 6.64 10.18 -23.22
CA TYR A 91 8.03 10.39 -23.64
C TYR A 91 8.78 9.07 -23.92
N LYS A 92 8.05 7.94 -24.05
CA LYS A 92 8.59 6.58 -24.27
C LYS A 92 9.42 6.01 -23.12
N GLY A 93 9.50 6.70 -21.98
CA GLY A 93 10.07 6.17 -20.74
C GLY A 93 9.14 5.16 -20.08
N ALA A 94 9.69 4.12 -19.48
CA ALA A 94 8.93 3.16 -18.70
C ALA A 94 8.52 3.75 -17.35
N ILE A 95 7.25 3.59 -16.97
CA ILE A 95 6.71 3.94 -15.65
C ILE A 95 6.05 2.70 -15.07
N GLN A 96 6.42 2.38 -13.83
CA GLN A 96 5.72 1.37 -13.04
C GLN A 96 4.53 2.02 -12.32
N ARG A 97 3.38 1.36 -12.39
CA ARG A 97 2.14 1.73 -11.70
C ARG A 97 1.79 0.66 -10.69
N GLU A 98 1.20 1.10 -9.58
CA GLU A 98 0.56 0.22 -8.60
C GLU A 98 -0.83 0.76 -8.32
N TYR A 99 -1.84 -0.03 -8.67
CA TYR A 99 -3.25 0.32 -8.49
C TYR A 99 -3.91 -0.64 -7.51
N ILE A 100 -4.81 -0.11 -6.68
CA ILE A 100 -5.69 -0.90 -5.81
C ILE A 100 -7.11 -0.84 -6.36
N TYR A 101 -7.68 -2.01 -6.62
CA TYR A 101 -9.05 -2.16 -7.08
C TYR A 101 -9.93 -2.70 -5.97
N PHE A 102 -11.14 -2.17 -5.87
CA PHE A 102 -12.22 -2.69 -5.04
C PHE A 102 -13.23 -3.46 -5.90
N ILE A 103 -13.63 -4.63 -5.43
CA ILE A 103 -14.67 -5.47 -6.01
C ILE A 103 -15.64 -5.86 -4.89
N GLY A 104 -16.83 -5.27 -4.91
CA GLY A 104 -17.98 -5.72 -4.12
C GLY A 104 -18.81 -6.72 -4.93
N ASP A 105 -20.07 -6.36 -5.20
CA ASP A 105 -21.00 -7.16 -6.00
C ASP A 105 -20.97 -6.82 -7.50
N THR A 106 -20.28 -5.74 -7.87
CA THR A 106 -20.28 -5.17 -9.23
C THR A 106 -18.91 -5.27 -9.90
N LYS A 107 -18.79 -4.64 -11.07
CA LYS A 107 -17.51 -4.50 -11.80
C LYS A 107 -16.42 -3.89 -10.91
N PRO A 108 -15.13 -4.22 -11.15
CA PRO A 108 -14.03 -3.62 -10.41
C PRO A 108 -14.01 -2.10 -10.53
N SER A 109 -13.74 -1.44 -9.41
CA SER A 109 -13.55 0.01 -9.34
C SER A 109 -12.12 0.31 -8.91
N LEU A 110 -11.45 1.19 -9.65
CA LEU A 110 -10.15 1.74 -9.24
C LEU A 110 -10.39 2.58 -7.99
N MET A 111 -9.67 2.25 -6.91
CA MET A 111 -9.83 2.90 -5.61
C MET A 111 -8.63 3.78 -5.28
N ILE A 112 -7.42 3.32 -5.59
CA ILE A 112 -6.17 4.04 -5.32
C ILE A 112 -5.23 3.87 -6.51
N ASP A 113 -4.68 4.96 -7.02
CA ASP A 113 -3.71 5.01 -8.12
C ASP A 113 -2.45 5.83 -7.79
N PHE A 114 -2.25 6.14 -6.51
CA PHE A 114 -1.14 6.91 -5.96
C PHE A 114 -0.35 6.13 -4.91
N ASP A 115 0.85 6.63 -4.57
CA ASP A 115 1.67 6.09 -3.49
C ASP A 115 1.04 6.43 -2.13
N VAL A 116 0.43 5.43 -1.50
CA VAL A 116 -0.31 5.57 -0.23
C VAL A 116 0.61 5.96 0.91
N LYS A 117 1.82 5.42 0.98
CA LYS A 117 2.75 5.71 2.08
C LYS A 117 3.21 7.16 2.03
N LYS A 118 3.52 7.64 0.82
CA LYS A 118 3.87 9.04 0.59
C LYS A 118 2.66 9.95 0.85
N ALA A 119 1.51 9.65 0.26
CA ALA A 119 0.31 10.47 0.39
C ALA A 119 -0.18 10.55 1.84
N PHE A 120 -0.08 9.48 2.63
CA PHE A 120 -0.43 9.52 4.05
C PHE A 120 0.51 10.43 4.85
N GLY A 121 1.81 10.38 4.57
CA GLY A 121 2.79 11.29 5.18
C GLY A 121 2.49 12.76 4.85
N GLU A 122 2.16 13.05 3.59
CA GLU A 122 1.74 14.38 3.13
C GLU A 122 0.41 14.82 3.77
N PHE A 123 -0.55 13.90 3.94
CA PHE A 123 -1.84 14.17 4.57
C PHE A 123 -1.70 14.65 6.02
N ILE A 124 -0.90 13.96 6.84
CA ILE A 124 -0.71 14.32 8.26
C ILE A 124 0.22 15.54 8.44
N ASP A 125 1.08 15.83 7.47
CA ASP A 125 1.94 17.03 7.46
C ASP A 125 1.21 18.27 6.90
N ASN A 126 0.08 18.10 6.21
CA ASN A 126 -0.63 19.19 5.58
C ASN A 126 -1.23 20.16 6.61
N GLN A 127 -0.78 21.42 6.59
CA GLN A 127 -1.22 22.45 7.54
C GLN A 127 -2.76 22.62 7.59
N SER A 128 -3.44 22.62 6.44
CA SER A 128 -4.91 22.73 6.41
C SER A 128 -5.56 21.52 7.07
N VAL A 129 -5.01 20.31 6.88
CA VAL A 129 -5.49 19.12 7.59
C VAL A 129 -5.20 19.22 9.09
N GLN A 130 -4.04 19.74 9.49
CA GLN A 130 -3.72 19.96 10.91
C GLN A 130 -4.70 20.95 11.57
N GLU A 131 -5.05 22.04 10.89
CA GLU A 131 -6.05 23.01 11.35
C GLU A 131 -7.42 22.35 11.51
N ILE A 132 -7.81 21.54 10.53
CA ILE A 132 -9.07 20.78 10.55
C ILE A 132 -9.14 19.85 11.77
N PHE A 133 -8.05 19.17 12.11
CA PHE A 133 -7.98 18.23 13.24
C PHE A 133 -7.61 18.90 14.58
N SER A 134 -7.37 20.21 14.61
CA SER A 134 -6.88 20.93 15.79
C SER A 134 -7.80 20.87 17.02
N SER A 135 -9.10 20.73 16.80
CA SER A 135 -10.10 20.57 17.86
C SER A 135 -10.28 19.12 18.32
N SER A 136 -9.63 18.17 17.65
CA SER A 136 -9.70 16.76 18.00
C SER A 136 -8.64 16.37 19.02
N ILE A 137 -8.73 15.14 19.53
CA ILE A 137 -7.71 14.56 20.42
C ILE A 137 -6.39 14.27 19.70
N TRP A 138 -6.36 14.37 18.36
CA TRP A 138 -5.21 14.00 17.56
C TRP A 138 -4.33 15.22 17.25
N ASN A 139 -3.11 15.18 17.76
CA ASN A 139 -2.05 16.08 17.33
C ASN A 139 -1.37 15.51 16.08
N LEU A 140 -1.72 16.03 14.90
CA LEU A 140 -1.20 15.54 13.62
C LEU A 140 0.30 15.81 13.42
N SER A 141 0.85 16.87 14.00
CA SER A 141 2.31 17.11 13.95
C SER A 141 3.06 16.02 14.73
N SER A 142 2.57 15.65 15.91
CA SER A 142 3.11 14.50 16.65
C SER A 142 2.87 13.19 15.92
N LEU A 143 1.71 13.03 15.26
CA LEU A 143 1.41 11.84 14.47
C LEU A 143 2.36 11.69 13.27
N HIS A 144 2.77 12.79 12.64
CA HIS A 144 3.76 12.78 11.56
C HIS A 144 5.10 12.18 12.01
N VAL A 145 5.58 12.58 13.20
CA VAL A 145 6.80 12.01 13.79
C VAL A 145 6.61 10.52 14.10
N ASN A 146 5.48 10.13 14.69
CA ASN A 146 5.17 8.72 14.97
C ASN A 146 5.09 7.90 13.68
N TYR A 147 4.56 8.45 12.60
CA TYR A 147 4.51 7.76 11.31
C TYR A 147 5.92 7.48 10.76
N GLN A 148 6.84 8.42 10.86
CA GLN A 148 8.24 8.18 10.47
C GLN A 148 8.90 7.07 11.30
N GLN A 149 8.57 6.98 12.59
CA GLN A 149 9.12 5.99 13.53
C GLN A 149 8.43 4.62 13.45
N SER A 150 7.20 4.56 12.94
CA SER A 150 6.33 3.36 12.95
C SER A 150 6.90 2.12 12.24
N PHE A 151 7.87 2.30 11.34
CA PHE A 151 8.53 1.17 10.67
C PHE A 151 9.50 0.40 11.57
N GLN A 152 9.92 1.00 12.69
CA GLN A 152 10.89 0.43 13.62
C GLN A 152 10.38 0.40 15.07
N ASP A 153 9.42 1.24 15.43
CA ASP A 153 8.81 1.28 16.76
C ASP A 153 7.35 0.81 16.74
N ALA A 154 7.07 -0.23 17.52
CA ALA A 154 5.73 -0.81 17.65
C ALA A 154 4.75 0.15 18.32
N SER A 155 5.20 0.97 19.28
CA SER A 155 4.33 1.92 19.98
C SER A 155 3.86 3.02 19.04
N SER A 156 4.79 3.61 18.28
CA SER A 156 4.51 4.58 17.23
C SER A 156 3.59 4.00 16.16
N LYS A 157 3.84 2.75 15.72
CA LYS A 157 2.94 2.06 14.78
C LYS A 157 1.53 1.95 15.33
N GLN A 158 1.38 1.55 16.60
CA GLN A 158 0.08 1.42 17.23
C GLN A 158 -0.67 2.76 17.32
N LEU A 159 0.04 3.85 17.62
CA LEU A 159 -0.53 5.21 17.63
C LEU A 159 -1.05 5.62 16.24
N VAL A 160 -0.30 5.32 15.18
CA VAL A 160 -0.74 5.58 13.80
C VAL A 160 -1.98 4.76 13.46
N LYS A 161 -2.03 3.49 13.86
CA LYS A 161 -3.23 2.66 13.67
C LYS A 161 -4.41 3.20 14.47
N ASP A 162 -4.22 3.63 15.71
CA ASP A 162 -5.28 4.21 16.52
C ASP A 162 -5.89 5.44 15.84
N PHE A 163 -5.06 6.31 15.25
CA PHE A 163 -5.56 7.41 14.44
C PHE A 163 -6.44 6.92 13.28
N ILE A 164 -5.93 6.00 12.45
CA ILE A 164 -6.64 5.45 11.29
C ILE A 164 -8.01 4.89 11.69
N TYR A 165 -8.05 4.06 12.74
CA TYR A 165 -9.28 3.42 13.19
C TYR A 165 -10.22 4.38 13.95
N SER A 166 -9.73 5.50 14.47
CA SER A 166 -10.57 6.52 15.11
C SER A 166 -11.41 7.32 14.12
N ILE A 167 -10.96 7.49 12.86
CA ILE A 167 -11.63 8.32 11.86
C ILE A 167 -13.10 7.91 11.64
N ARG A 168 -13.39 6.61 11.70
CA ARG A 168 -14.76 6.10 11.56
C ARG A 168 -15.72 6.52 12.69
N ARG A 169 -15.20 6.97 13.83
CA ARG A 169 -15.98 7.34 15.03
C ARG A 169 -16.34 8.83 15.12
N TYR A 170 -15.86 9.68 14.21
CA TYR A 170 -16.31 11.06 14.11
C TYR A 170 -17.80 11.14 13.79
N SER A 171 -18.52 12.18 14.19
CA SER A 171 -19.95 12.36 13.87
C SER A 171 -20.16 12.61 12.36
N LYS A 172 -21.40 12.45 11.85
CA LYS A 172 -21.68 12.67 10.41
C LYS A 172 -21.50 14.14 10.00
N GLU A 173 -21.79 15.02 10.94
CA GLU A 173 -21.68 16.46 10.82
C GLU A 173 -20.20 16.86 10.75
N ASP A 174 -19.37 16.32 11.66
CA ASP A 174 -17.93 16.50 11.61
C ASP A 174 -17.36 15.96 10.31
N GLN A 175 -17.82 14.79 9.83
CA GLN A 175 -17.34 14.23 8.55
C GLN A 175 -17.64 15.11 7.35
N SER A 176 -18.87 15.62 7.24
CA SER A 176 -19.26 16.47 6.11
C SER A 176 -18.41 17.75 6.09
N TYR A 177 -18.14 18.30 7.28
CA TYR A 177 -17.20 19.40 7.44
C TYR A 177 -15.76 19.01 7.08
N LEU A 178 -15.27 17.86 7.54
CA LEU A 178 -13.92 17.35 7.23
C LEU A 178 -13.74 17.14 5.73
N GLU A 179 -14.70 16.50 5.07
CA GLU A 179 -14.70 16.28 3.62
C GLU A 179 -14.72 17.60 2.85
N GLU A 180 -15.60 18.54 3.23
CA GLU A 180 -15.68 19.87 2.62
C GLU A 180 -14.37 20.65 2.83
N ALA A 181 -13.80 20.62 4.04
CA ALA A 181 -12.59 21.35 4.38
C ALA A 181 -11.36 20.76 3.67
N ILE A 182 -11.26 19.42 3.57
CA ILE A 182 -10.22 18.76 2.77
C ILE A 182 -10.38 19.09 1.27
N SER A 183 -11.61 19.17 0.77
CA SER A 183 -11.88 19.50 -0.64
C SER A 183 -11.45 20.91 -1.05
N LYS A 184 -11.23 21.80 -0.07
CA LYS A 184 -10.80 23.18 -0.26
C LYS A 184 -9.27 23.37 -0.13
N ALA A 185 -8.53 22.34 0.26
CA ALA A 185 -7.07 22.39 0.39
C ALA A 185 -6.38 22.53 -0.99
N TYR A 186 -5.17 23.10 -1.06
CA TYR A 186 -4.56 23.52 -2.33
C TYR A 186 -4.17 22.36 -3.29
N THR A 187 -4.34 22.62 -4.60
CA THR A 187 -4.11 21.77 -5.80
C THR A 187 -5.08 20.57 -5.98
N PRO A 188 -5.70 20.38 -7.17
CA PRO A 188 -6.71 19.34 -7.39
C PRO A 188 -6.26 17.90 -7.10
N LEU A 189 -5.00 17.57 -7.36
CA LEU A 189 -4.46 16.22 -7.13
C LEU A 189 -4.27 15.92 -5.63
N SER A 190 -3.78 16.90 -4.86
CA SER A 190 -3.64 16.77 -3.41
C SER A 190 -5.00 16.60 -2.73
N ILE A 191 -6.02 17.36 -3.18
CA ILE A 191 -7.41 17.19 -2.74
C ILE A 191 -7.88 15.76 -2.97
N ALA A 192 -7.74 15.24 -4.20
CA ALA A 192 -8.22 13.91 -4.56
C ALA A 192 -7.57 12.83 -3.68
N ASN A 193 -6.26 12.90 -3.47
CA ASN A 193 -5.54 11.95 -2.63
C ASN A 193 -5.96 12.04 -1.16
N ASN A 194 -6.11 13.25 -0.62
CA ASN A 194 -6.52 13.45 0.77
C ASN A 194 -7.95 12.94 1.02
N VAL A 195 -8.89 13.22 0.10
CA VAL A 195 -10.26 12.69 0.17
C VAL A 195 -10.24 11.16 0.07
N ALA A 196 -9.48 10.59 -0.86
CA ALA A 196 -9.37 9.15 -1.02
C ALA A 196 -8.79 8.48 0.24
N LEU A 197 -7.76 9.05 0.86
CA LEU A 197 -7.19 8.57 2.12
C LEU A 197 -8.20 8.65 3.26
N PHE A 198 -8.87 9.80 3.42
CA PHE A 198 -9.89 9.99 4.45
C PHE A 198 -11.03 8.97 4.33
N MET A 199 -11.55 8.79 3.12
CA MET A 199 -12.60 7.82 2.84
C MET A 199 -12.13 6.37 3.05
N THR A 200 -10.86 6.08 2.73
CA THR A 200 -10.28 4.75 2.98
C THR A 200 -10.15 4.49 4.47
N MET A 201 -9.60 5.42 5.26
CA MET A 201 -9.54 5.32 6.73
C MET A 201 -10.91 5.07 7.35
N ARG A 202 -11.91 5.76 6.83
CA ARG A 202 -13.27 5.71 7.32
C ARG A 202 -13.96 4.38 7.02
N LEU A 203 -13.96 3.98 5.75
CA LEU A 203 -14.74 2.84 5.27
C LEU A 203 -13.99 1.53 5.49
N PHE A 204 -12.68 1.54 5.27
CA PHE A 204 -11.81 0.35 5.20
C PHE A 204 -10.46 0.60 5.91
N PRO A 205 -10.46 0.92 7.23
CA PRO A 205 -9.22 1.14 7.98
C PRO A 205 -8.26 -0.06 7.91
N GLU A 206 -8.80 -1.28 7.80
CA GLU A 206 -8.01 -2.50 7.60
C GLU A 206 -7.19 -2.48 6.30
N LEU A 207 -7.75 -1.92 5.23
CA LEU A 207 -7.04 -1.78 3.97
C LEU A 207 -5.91 -0.77 4.11
N LEU A 208 -6.15 0.38 4.76
CA LEU A 208 -5.09 1.36 4.95
C LEU A 208 -3.97 0.83 5.86
N GLU A 209 -4.33 0.11 6.93
CA GLU A 209 -3.35 -0.59 7.78
C GLU A 209 -2.45 -1.51 6.94
N GLU A 210 -3.05 -2.32 6.06
CA GLU A 210 -2.29 -3.21 5.18
C GLU A 210 -1.41 -2.46 4.18
N LEU A 211 -1.89 -1.35 3.62
CA LEU A 211 -1.14 -0.56 2.65
C LEU A 211 0.07 0.15 3.29
N LEU A 212 -0.03 0.54 4.56
CA LEU A 212 1.04 1.22 5.28
C LEU A 212 2.03 0.23 5.92
N PHE A 213 1.54 -0.89 6.44
CA PHE A 213 2.31 -1.78 7.33
C PHE A 213 2.35 -3.25 6.90
N ASP A 214 1.71 -3.62 5.78
CA ASP A 214 1.65 -4.98 5.23
C ASP A 214 1.03 -6.03 6.19
N GLU A 215 0.23 -5.57 7.15
CA GLU A 215 -0.45 -6.36 8.19
C GLU A 215 -1.89 -5.89 8.45
N VAL A 216 -2.71 -6.75 9.07
CA VAL A 216 -4.11 -6.45 9.43
C VAL A 216 -4.41 -7.05 10.81
N ILE A 217 -3.77 -6.50 11.84
CA ILE A 217 -3.75 -7.06 13.21
C ILE A 217 -4.01 -5.96 14.25
N TYR A 218 -4.97 -5.07 13.97
CA TYR A 218 -5.29 -4.00 14.91
C TYR A 218 -5.92 -4.51 16.21
N GLU A 219 -5.26 -4.20 17.33
CA GLU A 219 -5.69 -4.55 18.70
C GLU A 219 -5.94 -3.31 19.58
N GLY A 220 -5.97 -2.12 18.98
CA GLY A 220 -6.05 -0.87 19.72
C GLY A 220 -7.44 -0.48 20.22
N THR A 221 -7.50 0.71 20.81
CA THR A 221 -8.66 1.27 21.52
C THR A 221 -9.91 1.43 20.64
N TYR A 222 -9.73 1.59 19.34
CA TYR A 222 -10.79 1.95 18.40
C TYR A 222 -11.40 0.75 17.65
N LYS A 223 -11.18 -0.49 18.13
CA LYS A 223 -11.69 -1.73 17.51
C LYS A 223 -13.20 -1.75 17.33
#